data_AF-F9P9K8-F1
#
_entry.id   AF-F9P9K8-F1
#
_cell.length_a   1.000
_cell.length_b   1.000
_cell.length_c   1.000
_cell.angle_alpha   90.00
_cell.angle_beta   90.00
_cell.angle_gamma   90.00
#
_symmetry.space_group_name_H-M   'P 1'
#
loop_
_entity.id
_entity.type
_entity.pdbx_description
1 polymer ?
#
loop_
_entity_poly.entity_id
_entity_poly.type
_entity_poly.pdbx_seq_one_letter_code
_entity_poly.pdbx_strand_id
1 'polypeptide(L)'
;MAYGRISLEQALNSDNFYQLPKVIIGTKFYSKLKAEAKLLFMLCRDRLSVSLDSTRKGDLRFVDEAGDIFIYYSIEDLAEDLGCGRAKVIKLKKS
;
A
#
# COMPACT_ATOMS: atom_id res chain seq x y z
N MET A 1 7.48 -15.38 -23.19
CA MET A 1 7.18 -13.98 -22.80
C MET A 1 8.44 -13.17 -23.06
N ALA A 2 8.56 -12.58 -24.24
CA ALA A 2 9.71 -11.75 -24.56
C ALA A 2 9.60 -10.47 -23.72
N TYR A 3 10.64 -10.13 -22.96
CA TYR A 3 10.79 -8.78 -22.40
C TYR A 3 11.03 -7.83 -23.58
N GLY A 4 9.96 -7.52 -24.31
CA GLY A 4 9.96 -6.63 -25.45
C GLY A 4 10.34 -5.22 -25.01
N ARG A 5 11.03 -4.49 -25.90
CA ARG A 5 11.42 -3.09 -25.71
C ARG A 5 10.28 -2.31 -25.04
N ILE A 6 10.55 -1.78 -23.86
CA ILE A 6 9.69 -0.81 -23.19
C ILE A 6 10.01 0.58 -23.76
N SER A 7 8.98 1.41 -23.95
CA SER A 7 9.20 2.82 -24.32
C SER A 7 9.89 3.57 -23.17
N LEU A 8 10.52 4.71 -23.47
CA LEU A 8 11.13 5.57 -22.43
C LEU A 8 10.08 5.99 -21.38
N GLU A 9 8.87 6.32 -21.82
CA GLU A 9 7.75 6.65 -20.94
C GLU A 9 7.37 5.47 -20.03
N GLN A 10 7.32 4.24 -20.57
CA GLN A 10 7.07 3.04 -19.77
C GLN A 10 8.18 2.76 -18.78
N ALA A 11 9.45 2.99 -19.16
CA ALA A 11 10.59 2.82 -18.26
C ALA A 11 10.54 3.82 -17.10
N LEU A 12 10.29 5.10 -17.38
CA LEU A 12 10.22 6.15 -16.36
C LEU A 12 9.01 5.96 -15.43
N ASN A 13 7.89 5.46 -15.94
CA ASN A 13 6.71 5.16 -15.14
C ASN A 13 6.78 3.79 -14.43
N SER A 14 7.74 2.92 -14.79
CA SER A 14 7.88 1.59 -14.19
C SER A 14 8.46 1.61 -12.78
N ASP A 15 9.08 2.73 -12.36
CA ASP A 15 9.64 2.89 -11.03
C ASP A 15 8.61 3.32 -9.96
N ASN A 16 7.38 3.66 -10.37
CA ASN A 16 6.28 3.96 -9.46
C ASN A 16 5.29 2.79 -9.40
N PHE A 17 5.43 1.95 -8.37
CA PHE A 17 4.63 0.74 -8.22
C PHE A 17 4.30 0.45 -6.77
N TYR A 18 3.14 -0.17 -6.58
CA TYR A 18 2.76 -0.72 -5.28
C TYR A 18 3.56 -1.98 -4.96
N GLN A 19 4.12 -2.02 -3.75
CA GLN A 19 5.00 -3.09 -3.31
C GLN A 19 4.27 -4.12 -2.45
N LEU A 20 4.37 -5.40 -2.84
CA LEU A 20 3.88 -6.53 -2.03
C LEU A 20 5.05 -7.41 -1.56
N PRO A 21 5.27 -7.55 -0.25
CA PRO A 21 6.25 -8.49 0.28
C PRO A 21 5.96 -9.91 -0.20
N LYS A 22 6.98 -10.57 -0.78
CA LYS A 22 6.86 -11.94 -1.33
C LYS A 22 6.28 -12.93 -0.32
N VAL A 23 6.54 -12.73 0.98
CA VAL A 23 6.02 -13.57 2.07
C VAL A 23 4.49 -13.64 2.10
N ILE A 24 3.79 -12.57 1.67
CA ILE A 24 2.31 -12.51 1.63
C ILE A 24 1.72 -13.46 0.58
N ILE A 25 2.49 -13.79 -0.46
CA ILE A 25 2.10 -14.79 -1.46
C ILE A 25 2.73 -16.15 -1.15
N GLY A 26 4.02 -16.18 -0.83
CA GLY A 26 4.84 -17.39 -0.81
C GLY A 26 4.71 -18.25 0.45
N THR A 27 3.89 -17.86 1.44
CA THR A 27 3.76 -18.62 2.70
C THR A 27 2.34 -19.10 2.96
N LYS A 28 2.23 -20.23 3.65
CA LYS A 28 0.94 -20.77 4.13
C LYS A 28 0.28 -19.88 5.18
N PHE A 29 1.07 -19.09 5.92
CA PHE A 29 0.54 -18.20 6.96
C PHE A 29 -0.48 -17.20 6.39
N TYR A 30 -0.16 -16.60 5.23
CA TYR A 30 -1.01 -15.63 4.56
C TYR A 30 -1.91 -16.23 3.47
N SER A 31 -2.03 -17.56 3.39
CA SER A 31 -2.77 -18.22 2.30
C SER A 31 -4.28 -17.94 2.34
N LYS A 32 -4.81 -17.61 3.52
CA LYS A 32 -6.22 -17.25 3.72
C LYS A 32 -6.54 -15.78 3.41
N LEU A 33 -5.52 -14.94 3.18
CA LEU A 33 -5.75 -13.54 2.79
C LEU A 33 -6.36 -13.48 1.39
N LYS A 34 -7.47 -12.77 1.29
CA LYS A 34 -8.12 -12.44 0.02
C LYS A 34 -7.22 -11.55 -0.83
N ALA A 35 -7.37 -11.63 -2.15
CA ALA A 35 -6.63 -10.79 -3.07
C ALA A 35 -6.81 -9.30 -2.75
N GLU A 36 -8.03 -8.85 -2.43
CA GLU A 36 -8.27 -7.45 -2.06
C GLU A 36 -7.64 -7.06 -0.72
N ALA A 37 -7.46 -7.99 0.21
CA ALA A 37 -6.74 -7.72 1.47
C ALA A 37 -5.24 -7.55 1.21
N LYS A 38 -4.68 -8.32 0.26
CA LYS A 38 -3.29 -8.14 -0.20
C LYS A 38 -3.11 -6.80 -0.91
N LEU A 39 -4.07 -6.39 -1.73
CA LEU A 39 -4.07 -5.07 -2.38
C LEU A 39 -4.15 -3.94 -1.35
N LEU A 40 -5.07 -4.04 -0.37
CA LEU A 40 -5.19 -3.08 0.72
C LEU A 40 -3.86 -2.95 1.49
N PHE A 41 -3.18 -4.06 1.78
CA PHE A 41 -1.86 -4.04 2.39
C PHE A 41 -0.85 -3.22 1.57
N MET A 42 -0.84 -3.39 0.24
CA MET A 42 0.07 -2.65 -0.64
C MET A 42 -0.21 -1.14 -0.60
N LEU A 43 -1.48 -0.73 -0.61
CA LEU A 43 -1.88 0.68 -0.50
C LEU A 43 -1.47 1.29 0.85
N CYS A 44 -1.70 0.57 1.95
CA CYS A 44 -1.26 1.01 3.27
C CYS A 44 0.27 1.12 3.36
N ARG A 45 1.00 0.19 2.74
CA ARG A 45 2.46 0.22 2.70
C ARG A 45 3.01 1.41 1.93
N ASP A 46 2.35 1.79 0.84
CA ASP A 46 2.67 2.99 0.07
C ASP A 46 2.53 4.25 0.93
N ARG A 47 1.39 4.42 1.62
CA ARG A 47 1.18 5.54 2.55
C ARG A 47 2.20 5.56 3.69
N LEU A 48 2.58 4.38 4.20
CA LEU A 48 3.62 4.29 5.22
C LEU A 48 4.98 4.76 4.70
N SER A 49 5.30 4.51 3.43
CA SER A 49 6.52 5.02 2.81
C SER A 49 6.55 6.55 2.81
N VAL A 50 5.40 7.20 2.56
CA VAL A 50 5.28 8.67 2.60
C VAL A 50 5.49 9.20 4.03
N SER A 51 4.86 8.58 5.03
CA SER A 51 5.08 8.94 6.44
C SER A 51 6.56 8.80 6.82
N LEU A 52 7.18 7.66 6.48
CA LEU A 52 8.60 7.39 6.74
C LEU A 52 9.52 8.40 6.07
N ASP A 53 9.28 8.74 4.81
CA ASP A 53 10.08 9.71 4.06
C ASP A 53 9.97 11.11 4.67
N SER A 54 8.75 11.51 5.08
CA SER A 54 8.53 12.77 5.80
C SER A 54 9.31 12.81 7.11
N THR A 55 9.26 11.73 7.90
CA THR A 55 10.02 11.61 9.15
C THR A 55 11.53 11.68 8.92
N ARG A 56 12.06 11.03 7.88
CA ARG A 56 13.50 11.11 7.52
C ARG A 56 13.94 12.52 7.15
N LYS A 57 13.04 13.34 6.62
CA LYS A 57 13.27 14.75 6.31
C LYS A 57 13.11 15.68 7.52
N GLY A 58 12.81 15.12 8.70
CA GLY A 58 12.65 15.86 9.96
C GLY A 58 11.21 16.27 10.28
N ASP A 59 10.22 15.86 9.46
CA ASP A 59 8.82 16.15 9.70
C ASP A 59 8.16 15.05 10.55
N LEU A 60 7.84 15.40 11.80
CA LEU A 60 7.32 14.46 12.79
C LEU A 60 5.79 14.37 12.83
N ARG A 61 5.07 14.96 11.86
CA ARG A 61 3.59 14.97 11.88
C ARG A 61 2.92 13.59 11.87
N PHE A 62 3.66 12.56 11.44
CA PHE A 62 3.19 11.17 11.38
C PHE A 62 3.88 10.27 12.41
N VAL A 63 4.47 10.88 13.43
CA VAL A 63 5.06 10.20 14.59
C VAL A 63 4.18 10.52 15.79
N ASP A 64 3.71 9.50 16.49
CA ASP A 64 2.90 9.69 17.69
C ASP A 64 3.75 9.96 18.94
N GLU A 65 3.09 10.10 20.09
CA GLU A 65 3.74 10.39 21.38
C GLU A 65 4.65 9.26 21.87
N ALA A 66 4.46 8.02 21.38
CA ALA A 66 5.31 6.87 21.69
C ALA A 66 6.53 6.77 20.76
N GLY A 67 6.60 7.62 19.73
CA GLY A 67 7.64 7.56 18.71
C GLY A 67 7.32 6.58 17.57
N ASP A 68 6.09 6.06 17.51
CA ASP A 68 5.66 5.14 16.47
C ASP A 68 5.15 5.89 15.23
N ILE A 69 5.50 5.37 14.05
CA ILE A 69 5.09 5.95 12.78
C ILE A 69 3.72 5.38 12.38
N PHE A 70 2.77 6.27 12.10
CA PHE A 70 1.44 5.91 11.65
C PHE A 70 1.15 6.42 10.24
N ILE A 71 0.01 5.99 9.69
CA ILE A 71 -0.53 6.48 8.43
C ILE A 71 -1.90 7.10 8.66
N TYR A 72 -2.19 8.15 7.92
CA TYR A 72 -3.55 8.63 7.73
C TYR A 72 -4.06 8.15 6.38
N TYR A 73 -5.16 7.39 6.37
CA TYR A 73 -5.79 6.92 5.16
C TYR A 73 -7.30 6.79 5.42
N SER A 74 -8.06 7.75 4.90
CA SER A 74 -9.50 7.80 5.17
C SER A 74 -10.22 6.63 4.50
N ILE A 75 -11.46 6.36 4.93
CA ILE A 75 -12.26 5.29 4.33
C ILE A 75 -12.68 5.69 2.91
N GLU A 76 -12.86 6.99 2.70
CA GLU A 76 -13.22 7.63 1.45
C GLU A 76 -12.09 7.48 0.42
N ASP A 77 -10.85 7.84 0.78
CA ASP A 77 -9.69 7.67 -0.10
C ASP A 77 -9.47 6.18 -0.43
N LEU A 78 -9.59 5.29 0.56
CA LEU A 78 -9.50 3.85 0.34
C LEU A 78 -10.61 3.32 -0.59
N ALA A 79 -11.81 3.86 -0.48
CA ALA A 79 -12.95 3.49 -1.32
C ALA A 79 -12.71 3.92 -2.78
N GLU A 80 -12.18 5.12 -2.97
CA GLU A 80 -11.78 5.64 -4.28
C GLU A 80 -10.65 4.81 -4.89
N ASP A 81 -9.55 4.61 -4.17
CA ASP A 81 -8.38 3.87 -4.65
C ASP A 81 -8.69 2.39 -4.95
N LEU A 82 -9.61 1.77 -4.19
CA LEU A 82 -10.06 0.40 -4.44
C LEU A 82 -11.23 0.31 -5.43
N GLY A 83 -11.78 1.44 -5.88
CA GLY A 83 -12.97 1.50 -6.73
C GLY A 83 -14.17 0.79 -6.14
N CYS A 84 -14.38 0.90 -4.82
CA CYS A 84 -15.45 0.17 -4.13
C CYS A 84 -16.16 0.98 -3.05
N GLY A 85 -17.39 0.61 -2.71
CA GLY A 85 -18.16 1.33 -1.71
C GLY A 85 -17.58 1.22 -0.29
N ARG A 86 -17.81 2.25 0.52
CA ARG A 86 -17.42 2.36 1.95
C ARG A 86 -17.65 1.08 2.76
N ALA A 87 -18.80 0.42 2.59
CA ALA A 87 -19.12 -0.82 3.32
C ALA A 87 -18.12 -1.96 3.02
N LYS A 88 -17.63 -2.07 1.78
CA LYS A 88 -16.62 -3.07 1.39
C LYS A 88 -15.28 -2.75 2.05
N VAL A 89 -14.85 -1.48 2.04
CA VAL A 89 -13.62 -1.04 2.73
C VAL A 89 -13.66 -1.37 4.23
N ILE A 90 -14.76 -1.05 4.91
CA ILE A 90 -14.93 -1.34 6.34
C ILE A 90 -14.81 -2.85 6.62
N LYS A 91 -15.39 -3.68 5.74
CA LYS A 91 -15.28 -5.14 5.86
C LYS A 91 -13.84 -5.63 5.63
N LEU A 92 -13.15 -5.08 4.64
CA LEU A 92 -11.76 -5.42 4.33
C LEU A 92 -10.81 -5.07 5.48
N LYS A 93 -11.00 -3.93 6.14
CA LYS A 93 -10.19 -3.54 7.32
C LYS A 93 -10.38 -4.44 8.53
N LYS A 94 -11.47 -5.20 8.59
CA LYS A 94 -11.77 -6.16 9.67
C LYS A 94 -11.43 -7.61 9.33
N SER A 95 -11.00 -7.88 8.08
CA SER A 95 -10.82 -9.22 7.53
C SER A 95 -9.48 -9.84 7.86
#